data_AF-C4WT07-F1
#
_entry.id   AF-C4WT07-F1
#
_cell.length_a   1.000
_cell.length_b   1.000
_cell.length_c   1.000
_cell.angle_alpha   90.00
_cell.angle_beta   90.00
_cell.angle_gamma   90.00
#
_symmetry.space_group_name_H-M   'P 1'
#
loop_
_entity.id
_entity.type
_entity.pdbx_description
1 polymer ?
#
loop_
_entity_poly.entity_id
_entity_poly.type
_entity_poly.pdbx_seq_one_letter_code
_entity_poly.pdbx_strand_id
1 'polypeptide(L)'
;MEEFGREPCPMRILEDLGGAFAMGLIGGGIFQGIKGFRNAPTGVNRRFNGAFHSVATKAPNIGGSFAIWGGLSSTIDCSLVAIRKKEDPWNSIASGALTGGILAARNGIPAMTASAVFGGLLLAMIEGFGLFFMHMSAEQFRPQPPVFEDPTQINQPNSG
;
A
#
# COMPACT_ATOMS: atom_id res chain seq x y z
N MET A 1 1.04 -24.07 -8.63
CA MET A 1 -0.29 -23.56 -9.03
C MET A 1 -0.79 -22.69 -7.90
N GLU A 2 -0.29 -21.46 -7.81
CA GLU A 2 -0.79 -20.43 -6.89
C GLU A 2 -1.34 -19.29 -7.76
N GLU A 3 -2.45 -19.56 -8.43
CA GLU A 3 -3.17 -18.62 -9.30
C GLU A 3 -4.60 -18.45 -8.77
N PHE A 4 -4.74 -18.30 -7.45
CA PHE A 4 -6.03 -18.16 -6.76
C PHE A 4 -6.04 -17.09 -5.64
N GLY A 5 -5.05 -16.18 -5.64
CA GLY A 5 -4.95 -15.12 -4.63
C GLY A 5 -5.05 -13.69 -5.17
N ARG A 6 -5.18 -13.50 -6.49
CA ARG A 6 -5.13 -12.17 -7.11
C ARG A 6 -6.36 -11.93 -7.96
N GLU A 7 -7.08 -10.87 -7.65
CA GLU A 7 -8.27 -10.47 -8.39
C GLU A 7 -7.87 -10.06 -9.82
N PRO A 8 -8.67 -10.42 -10.85
CA PRO A 8 -8.39 -10.01 -12.22
C PRO A 8 -8.32 -8.48 -12.29
N CYS A 9 -7.43 -7.96 -13.17
CA CYS A 9 -7.10 -6.55 -13.29
C CYS A 9 -8.29 -5.57 -13.28
N PRO A 10 -9.45 -5.86 -13.91
CA PRO A 10 -10.60 -4.96 -13.83
C PRO A 10 -11.17 -4.82 -12.40
N MET A 11 -11.17 -5.90 -11.63
CA MET A 11 -11.65 -5.91 -10.25
C MET A 11 -10.65 -5.25 -9.32
N ARG A 12 -9.36 -5.58 -9.46
CA ARG A 12 -8.29 -4.99 -8.66
C ARG A 12 -8.24 -3.46 -8.74
N ILE A 13 -8.43 -2.90 -9.94
CA ILE A 13 -8.47 -1.43 -10.12
C ILE A 13 -9.65 -0.83 -9.35
N LEU A 14 -10.82 -1.48 -9.39
CA LEU A 14 -12.01 -1.01 -8.68
C LEU A 14 -11.85 -1.08 -7.17
N GLU A 15 -11.26 -2.16 -6.67
CA GLU A 15 -10.94 -2.33 -5.25
C GLU A 15 -9.91 -1.29 -4.77
N ASP A 16 -8.85 -1.07 -5.54
CA ASP A 16 -7.81 -0.10 -5.18
C ASP A 16 -8.34 1.34 -5.24
N LEU A 17 -9.23 1.66 -6.19
CA LEU A 17 -9.96 2.94 -6.24
C LEU A 17 -10.79 3.15 -4.98
N GLY A 18 -11.61 2.16 -4.62
CA GLY A 18 -12.51 2.22 -3.47
C GLY A 18 -11.76 2.25 -2.13
N GLY A 19 -10.74 1.40 -2.00
CA GLY A 19 -9.86 1.33 -0.84
C GLY A 19 -9.11 2.64 -0.62
N ALA A 20 -8.49 3.19 -1.67
CA ALA A 20 -7.80 4.47 -1.58
C ALA A 20 -8.76 5.64 -1.30
N PHE A 21 -9.95 5.63 -1.89
CA PHE A 21 -11.00 6.61 -1.57
C PHE A 21 -11.39 6.57 -0.09
N ALA A 22 -11.63 5.38 0.46
CA ALA A 22 -11.99 5.19 1.86
C ALA A 22 -10.85 5.64 2.79
N MET A 23 -9.61 5.26 2.50
CA MET A 23 -8.44 5.72 3.26
C MET A 23 -8.33 7.25 3.23
N GLY A 24 -8.53 7.88 2.07
CA GLY A 24 -8.49 9.33 1.92
C GLY A 24 -9.65 10.05 2.63
N LEU A 25 -10.85 9.46 2.66
CA LEU A 25 -11.99 9.99 3.41
C LEU A 25 -11.77 9.93 4.92
N ILE A 26 -11.29 8.79 5.43
CA ILE A 26 -11.05 8.60 6.87
C ILE A 26 -9.90 9.51 7.32
N GLY A 27 -8.75 9.44 6.64
CA GLY A 27 -7.58 10.26 6.97
C GLY A 27 -7.84 11.76 6.79
N GLY A 28 -8.45 12.13 5.65
CA GLY A 28 -8.85 13.51 5.36
C GLY A 28 -9.89 14.03 6.34
N GLY A 29 -10.88 13.22 6.73
CA GLY A 29 -11.90 13.58 7.69
C GLY A 29 -11.33 13.84 9.09
N ILE A 30 -10.45 12.96 9.58
CA ILE A 30 -9.80 13.14 10.89
C ILE A 30 -8.92 14.40 10.87
N PHE A 31 -8.02 14.52 9.89
CA PHE A 31 -7.08 15.63 9.83
C PHE A 31 -7.80 16.98 9.67
N GLN A 32 -8.78 17.03 8.77
CA GLN A 32 -9.48 18.26 8.43
C GLN A 32 -10.58 18.61 9.44
N GLY A 33 -11.06 17.63 10.22
CA GLY A 33 -11.88 17.83 11.40
C GLY A 33 -11.10 18.50 12.54
N ILE A 34 -9.90 17.97 12.86
CA ILE A 34 -9.01 18.59 13.87
C ILE A 34 -8.60 19.99 13.43
N LYS A 35 -8.18 20.15 12.16
CA LYS A 35 -7.79 21.45 11.61
C LYS A 35 -8.97 22.42 11.58
N GLY A 36 -10.16 21.96 11.19
CA GLY A 36 -11.39 22.75 11.18
C GLY A 36 -11.80 23.21 12.58
N PHE A 37 -11.68 22.35 13.59
CA PHE A 37 -11.97 22.70 14.97
C PHE A 37 -10.99 23.73 15.53
N ARG A 38 -9.68 23.59 15.22
CA ARG A 38 -8.63 24.51 15.68
C ARG A 38 -8.69 25.88 15.00
N ASN A 39 -9.08 25.94 13.73
CA ASN A 39 -9.09 27.17 12.94
C ASN A 39 -10.43 27.92 13.01
N ALA A 40 -11.47 27.33 13.63
CA ALA A 40 -12.79 27.94 13.76
C ALA A 40 -12.85 29.00 14.88
N PRO A 41 -13.75 30.00 14.75
CA PRO A 41 -13.92 31.06 15.73
C PRO A 41 -14.28 30.52 17.12
N THR A 42 -13.99 31.31 18.16
CA THR A 42 -14.21 30.93 19.56
C THR A 42 -15.68 30.61 19.84
N GLY A 43 -15.90 29.57 20.65
CA GLY A 43 -17.21 29.00 20.99
C GLY A 43 -17.36 27.54 20.57
N VAL A 44 -17.75 26.67 21.50
CA VAL A 44 -17.81 25.21 21.29
C VAL A 44 -18.70 24.85 20.09
N ASN A 45 -19.92 25.41 20.01
CA ASN A 45 -20.84 25.16 18.90
C ASN A 45 -20.30 25.64 17.54
N ARG A 46 -19.63 26.81 17.50
CA ARG A 46 -19.02 27.34 16.27
C ARG A 46 -17.83 26.51 15.82
N ARG A 47 -17.04 25.98 16.76
CA ARG A 47 -15.93 25.09 16.45
C ARG A 47 -16.37 23.75 15.91
N PHE A 48 -17.42 23.15 16.48
CA PHE A 48 -18.01 21.93 15.93
C PHE A 48 -18.58 22.17 14.53
N ASN A 49 -19.37 23.23 14.33
CA ASN A 49 -19.89 23.55 12.99
C ASN A 49 -18.78 23.82 11.97
N GLY A 50 -17.71 24.51 12.38
CA GLY A 50 -16.52 24.73 11.54
C GLY A 50 -15.79 23.44 11.21
N ALA A 51 -15.66 22.51 12.16
CA ALA A 51 -15.10 21.19 11.94
C ALA A 51 -15.94 20.37 10.95
N PHE A 52 -17.27 20.30 11.15
CA PHE A 52 -18.17 19.59 10.25
C PHE A 52 -18.13 20.16 8.83
N HIS A 53 -18.19 21.48 8.68
CA HIS A 53 -18.11 22.13 7.37
C HIS A 53 -16.76 21.86 6.68
N SER A 54 -15.67 21.91 7.45
CA SER A 54 -14.31 21.62 6.98
C SER A 54 -14.20 20.17 6.48
N VAL A 55 -14.72 19.20 7.23
CA VAL A 55 -14.74 17.79 6.82
C VAL A 55 -15.59 17.61 5.56
N ALA A 56 -16.82 18.11 5.56
CA ALA A 56 -17.77 17.92 4.46
C ALA A 56 -17.25 18.48 3.12
N THR A 57 -16.54 19.62 3.15
CA THR A 57 -16.08 20.29 1.92
C THR A 57 -14.71 19.81 1.43
N LYS A 58 -13.89 19.19 2.29
CA LYS A 58 -12.50 18.87 1.97
C LYS A 58 -12.20 17.38 1.99
N ALA A 59 -12.81 16.60 2.87
CA ALA A 59 -12.57 15.15 2.93
C ALA A 59 -12.90 14.45 1.60
N PRO A 60 -14.00 14.77 0.88
CA PRO A 60 -14.29 14.16 -0.43
C PRO A 60 -13.24 14.50 -1.50
N ASN A 61 -12.68 15.71 -1.48
CA ASN A 61 -11.63 16.11 -2.42
C ASN A 61 -10.33 15.35 -2.17
N ILE A 62 -9.99 15.14 -0.89
CA ILE A 62 -8.82 14.33 -0.50
C ILE A 62 -9.07 12.86 -0.89
N GLY A 63 -10.23 12.31 -0.54
CA GLY A 63 -10.65 10.96 -0.95
C GLY A 63 -10.54 10.75 -2.45
N GLY A 64 -11.09 11.68 -3.26
CA GLY A 64 -11.01 11.61 -4.71
C GLY A 64 -9.58 11.68 -5.25
N SER A 65 -8.71 12.48 -4.63
CA SER A 65 -7.29 12.55 -5.02
C SER A 65 -6.57 11.21 -4.74
N PHE A 66 -6.84 10.59 -3.60
CA PHE A 66 -6.31 9.26 -3.27
C PHE A 66 -6.88 8.17 -4.18
N ALA A 67 -8.17 8.24 -4.52
CA ALA A 67 -8.79 7.32 -5.48
C ALA A 67 -8.09 7.38 -6.83
N ILE A 68 -7.92 8.57 -7.41
CA ILE A 68 -7.23 8.74 -8.70
C ILE A 68 -5.79 8.20 -8.61
N TRP A 69 -5.09 8.46 -7.51
CA TRP A 69 -3.74 7.94 -7.32
C TRP A 69 -3.72 6.40 -7.28
N GLY A 70 -4.57 5.77 -6.47
CA GLY A 70 -4.67 4.31 -6.36
C GLY A 70 -5.08 3.66 -7.67
N GLY A 71 -6.15 4.15 -8.30
CA GLY A 71 -6.64 3.62 -9.56
C GLY A 71 -5.62 3.75 -10.69
N LEU A 72 -4.91 4.88 -10.78
CA LEU A 72 -3.88 5.07 -11.80
C LEU A 72 -2.70 4.13 -11.58
N SER A 73 -2.25 3.97 -10.33
CA SER A 73 -1.17 3.05 -9.96
C SER A 73 -1.51 1.61 -10.35
N SER A 74 -2.71 1.15 -10.02
CA SER A 74 -3.17 -0.21 -10.34
C SER A 74 -3.38 -0.41 -11.83
N THR A 75 -3.85 0.61 -12.55
CA THR A 75 -3.99 0.56 -14.02
C THR A 75 -2.63 0.41 -14.70
N ILE A 76 -1.61 1.14 -14.21
CA ILE A 76 -0.25 1.05 -14.74
C ILE A 76 0.38 -0.30 -14.39
N ASP A 77 0.23 -0.78 -13.15
CA ASP A 77 0.72 -2.11 -12.74
C ASP A 77 0.11 -3.23 -13.60
N CYS A 78 -1.21 -3.23 -13.76
CA CYS A 78 -1.92 -4.18 -14.61
C CYS A 78 -1.45 -4.11 -16.08
N SER A 79 -1.18 -2.91 -16.59
CA SER A 79 -0.65 -2.72 -17.95
C SER A 79 0.78 -3.27 -18.09
N LEU A 80 1.63 -3.05 -17.09
CA LEU A 80 3.00 -3.57 -17.07
C LEU A 80 3.02 -5.11 -17.01
N VAL A 81 2.15 -5.71 -16.20
CA VAL A 81 1.98 -7.16 -16.13
C VAL A 81 1.47 -7.72 -17.47
N ALA A 82 0.50 -7.07 -18.10
CA ALA A 82 -0.02 -7.50 -19.41
C ALA A 82 1.05 -7.47 -20.52
N ILE A 83 1.94 -6.46 -20.51
CA ILE A 83 3.01 -6.33 -21.51
C ILE A 83 4.16 -7.29 -21.22
N ARG A 84 4.62 -7.35 -19.96
CA ARG A 84 5.84 -8.09 -19.58
C ARG A 84 5.59 -9.56 -19.26
N LYS A 85 4.34 -9.95 -18.99
CA LYS A 85 3.92 -11.29 -18.55
C LYS A 85 4.74 -11.81 -17.36
N LYS A 86 5.22 -10.90 -16.52
CA LYS A 86 6.03 -11.16 -15.34
C LYS A 86 5.57 -10.24 -14.23
N GLU A 87 5.42 -10.80 -13.04
CA GLU A 87 5.08 -10.08 -11.83
C GLU A 87 6.34 -9.97 -10.97
N ASP A 88 6.98 -8.80 -11.02
CA ASP A 88 8.16 -8.48 -10.22
C ASP A 88 7.86 -7.26 -9.34
N PRO A 89 8.51 -7.11 -8.16
CA PRO A 89 8.41 -5.90 -7.33
C PRO A 89 8.77 -4.61 -8.09
N TRP A 90 9.51 -4.76 -9.19
CA TRP A 90 9.84 -3.66 -10.09
C TRP A 90 8.63 -3.05 -10.79
N ASN A 91 7.56 -3.81 -11.02
CA ASN A 91 6.33 -3.30 -11.61
C ASN A 91 5.61 -2.36 -10.64
N SER A 92 5.55 -2.72 -9.35
CA SER A 92 5.03 -1.84 -8.29
C SER A 92 5.84 -0.55 -8.15
N ILE A 93 7.17 -0.63 -8.15
CA ILE A 93 8.03 0.57 -8.04
C ILE A 93 7.86 1.47 -9.27
N ALA A 94 7.87 0.88 -10.47
CA ALA A 94 7.69 1.60 -11.72
C ALA A 94 6.29 2.24 -11.82
N SER A 95 5.24 1.53 -11.39
CA SER A 95 3.87 2.05 -11.41
C SER A 95 3.71 3.25 -10.48
N GLY A 96 4.35 3.23 -9.30
CA GLY A 96 4.38 4.39 -8.40
C GLY A 96 5.11 5.60 -8.97
N ALA A 97 6.27 5.36 -9.60
CA ALA A 97 7.02 6.44 -10.24
C ALA A 97 6.25 7.05 -11.42
N LEU A 98 5.65 6.21 -12.26
CA LEU A 98 4.83 6.66 -13.40
C LEU A 98 3.58 7.40 -12.93
N THR A 99 2.88 6.89 -11.92
CA THR A 99 1.70 7.54 -11.33
C THR A 99 2.06 8.92 -10.78
N GLY A 100 3.14 9.01 -10.00
CA GLY A 100 3.63 10.29 -9.46
C GLY A 100 3.99 11.29 -10.55
N GLY A 101 4.67 10.83 -11.60
CA GLY A 101 5.00 11.66 -12.76
C GLY A 101 3.75 12.15 -13.50
N ILE A 102 2.82 11.25 -13.83
CA ILE A 102 1.61 11.57 -14.60
C ILE A 102 0.74 12.60 -13.86
N LEU A 103 0.55 12.43 -12.55
CA LEU A 103 -0.28 13.35 -11.76
C LEU A 103 0.34 14.76 -11.63
N ALA A 104 1.67 14.84 -11.67
CA ALA A 104 2.39 16.10 -11.60
C ALA A 104 2.76 16.69 -12.98
N ALA A 105 2.43 16.00 -14.08
CA ALA A 105 2.80 16.40 -15.44
C ALA A 105 2.37 17.85 -15.77
N ARG A 106 1.19 18.27 -15.27
CA ARG A 106 0.65 19.62 -15.47
C ARG A 106 1.42 20.73 -14.73
N ASN A 107 2.24 20.37 -13.75
CA ASN A 107 3.00 21.32 -12.94
C ASN A 107 4.44 21.54 -13.47
N GLY A 108 4.74 20.99 -14.66
CA GLY A 108 6.03 21.10 -15.32
C GLY A 108 7.01 19.98 -14.97
N ILE A 109 8.11 19.91 -15.74
CA ILE A 109 9.15 18.88 -15.63
C ILE A 109 9.72 18.74 -14.21
N PRO A 110 10.12 19.81 -13.48
CA PRO A 110 10.71 19.63 -12.15
C PRO A 110 9.74 19.02 -11.15
N ALA A 111 8.46 19.40 -11.19
CA ALA A 111 7.43 18.80 -10.34
C ALA A 111 7.17 17.34 -10.71
N MET A 112 7.12 17.04 -12.02
CA MET A 112 6.98 15.67 -12.54
C MET A 112 8.09 14.74 -12.05
N THR A 113 9.36 15.15 -12.18
CA THR A 113 10.50 14.35 -11.73
C THR A 113 10.48 14.16 -10.22
N ALA A 114 10.22 15.23 -9.45
CA ALA A 114 10.12 15.12 -7.99
C ALA A 114 9.03 14.14 -7.57
N SER A 115 7.81 14.28 -8.11
CA SER A 115 6.69 13.40 -7.78
C SER A 115 6.92 11.96 -8.22
N ALA A 116 7.60 11.72 -9.36
CA ALA A 116 7.98 10.38 -9.78
C ALA A 116 8.98 9.73 -8.80
N VAL A 117 9.99 10.47 -8.33
CA VAL A 117 10.94 9.97 -7.33
C VAL A 117 10.23 9.63 -6.03
N PHE A 118 9.37 10.52 -5.52
CA PHE A 118 8.60 10.26 -4.30
C PHE A 118 7.67 9.04 -4.45
N GLY A 119 6.96 8.93 -5.58
CA GLY A 119 6.07 7.79 -5.85
C GLY A 119 6.81 6.46 -5.94
N GLY A 120 7.96 6.44 -6.62
CA GLY A 120 8.81 5.25 -6.70
C GLY A 120 9.41 4.84 -5.37
N LEU A 121 9.92 5.80 -4.57
CA LEU A 121 10.48 5.53 -3.24
C LEU A 121 9.42 4.98 -2.27
N LEU A 122 8.20 5.54 -2.31
CA LEU A 122 7.12 5.11 -1.43
C LEU A 122 6.74 3.65 -1.70
N LEU A 123 6.54 3.26 -2.97
CA LEU A 123 6.22 1.87 -3.30
C LEU A 123 7.41 0.93 -3.13
N ALA A 124 8.64 1.39 -3.37
CA ALA A 124 9.84 0.60 -3.04
C ALA A 124 9.93 0.28 -1.56
N MET A 125 9.55 1.23 -0.70
CA MET A 125 9.49 1.02 0.74
C MET A 125 8.38 0.01 1.10
N ILE A 126 7.19 0.13 0.53
CA ILE A 126 6.06 -0.78 0.81
C ILE A 126 6.39 -2.22 0.38
N GLU A 127 6.90 -2.43 -0.83
CA GLU A 127 7.31 -3.76 -1.31
C GLU A 127 8.51 -4.30 -0.52
N GLY A 128 9.48 -3.43 -0.18
CA GLY A 128 10.63 -3.79 0.65
C GLY A 128 10.21 -4.27 2.04
N PHE A 129 9.25 -3.60 2.68
CA PHE A 129 8.68 -4.08 3.94
C PHE A 129 7.89 -5.38 3.75
N GLY A 130 7.13 -5.53 2.66
CA GLY A 130 6.42 -6.77 2.35
C GLY A 130 7.35 -7.97 2.26
N LEU A 131 8.46 -7.83 1.52
CA LEU A 131 9.49 -8.86 1.41
C LEU A 131 10.16 -9.16 2.75
N PHE A 132 10.47 -8.13 3.54
CA PHE A 132 11.08 -8.30 4.87
C PHE A 132 10.15 -9.06 5.84
N PHE A 133 8.88 -8.68 5.91
CA PHE A 133 7.89 -9.36 6.77
C PHE A 133 7.64 -10.80 6.33
N MET A 134 7.54 -11.05 5.02
CA MET A 134 7.43 -12.41 4.49
C MET A 134 8.66 -13.25 4.81
N HIS A 135 9.86 -12.66 4.76
CA HIS A 135 11.08 -13.37 5.12
C HIS A 135 11.11 -13.77 6.60
N MET A 136 10.78 -12.83 7.50
CA MET A 136 10.70 -13.13 8.94
C MET A 136 9.65 -14.20 9.28
N SER A 137 8.48 -14.16 8.63
CA SER A 137 7.45 -15.18 8.87
C SER A 137 7.85 -16.54 8.30
N ALA A 138 8.53 -16.58 7.15
CA ALA A 138 9.02 -17.81 6.56
C ALA A 138 10.08 -18.51 7.44
N GLU A 139 10.93 -17.75 8.15
CA GLU A 139 11.87 -18.33 9.11
C GLU A 139 11.16 -19.03 10.29
N GLN A 140 9.98 -18.55 10.68
CA GLN A 140 9.20 -19.15 11.75
C GLN A 140 8.58 -20.51 11.37
N PHE A 141 8.39 -20.77 10.07
CA PHE A 141 7.84 -22.02 9.53
C PHE A 141 8.89 -22.87 8.79
N ARG A 142 10.19 -22.60 9.01
CA ARG A 142 11.25 -23.42 8.42
C ARG A 142 11.06 -24.88 8.87
N PRO A 143 10.86 -25.85 7.95
CA PRO A 143 10.74 -27.25 8.33
C PRO A 143 12.03 -27.66 9.06
N GLN A 144 11.88 -28.15 10.30
CA GLN A 144 12.98 -28.74 11.05
C GLN A 144 13.61 -29.83 10.17
N PRO A 145 14.95 -29.88 10.01
CA PRO A 145 15.58 -30.96 9.28
C PRO A 145 15.11 -32.29 9.91
N PRO A 146 14.77 -33.31 9.10
CA PRO A 146 14.37 -34.59 9.63
C PRO A 146 15.46 -35.09 10.57
N VAL A 147 15.07 -35.37 11.82
CA VAL A 147 15.95 -36.01 12.79
C VAL A 147 16.20 -37.41 12.26
N PHE A 148 17.35 -37.64 11.65
CA PHE A 148 17.81 -38.99 11.38
C PHE A 148 18.21 -39.58 12.72
N GLU A 149 17.38 -40.47 13.27
CA GLU A 149 17.78 -41.32 14.40
C GLU A 149 18.99 -42.15 13.93
N ASP A 150 20.15 -41.85 14.52
CA ASP A 150 21.38 -42.60 14.28
C ASP A 150 21.14 -44.06 14.75
N PRO A 151 21.20 -45.06 13.86
CA PRO A 151 20.89 -46.46 14.19
C PRO A 151 21.89 -47.10 15.18
N THR A 152 22.91 -46.36 15.62
CA THR A 152 23.91 -46.79 16.61
C THR A 152 23.39 -46.77 18.06
N GLN A 153 22.24 -46.14 18.32
CA GLN A 153 21.62 -46.10 19.67
C GLN A 153 20.82 -47.36 20.03
N ILE A 154 20.59 -48.29 19.10
CA ILE A 154 19.78 -49.50 19.33
C ILE A 154 20.60 -50.64 19.98
N ASN A 155 21.92 -50.47 20.11
CA ASN A 155 22.83 -51.56 20.48
C ASN A 155 23.71 -51.27 21.72
N GLN A 156 23.20 -50.49 22.68
CA GLN A 156 23.77 -50.48 24.03
C GLN A 156 22.95 -51.39 24.95
N PRO A 157 23.42 -52.63 25.26
CA PRO A 157 22.83 -53.41 26.33
C PRO A 157 23.07 -52.69 27.66
N ASN A 158 21.98 -52.39 28.37
CA ASN A 158 22.00 -51.96 29.76
C ASN A 158 22.88 -52.92 30.57
N SER A 159 24.06 -52.47 30.95
CA SER A 159 24.93 -53.16 31.90
C SER A 159 24.56 -52.69 33.30
N GLY A 160 23.82 -53.52 34.02
CA GLY A 160 23.67 -53.42 35.47
C GLY A 160 24.91 -53.87 36.20
#